data_AF-A0A229SJL2-F1
#
_entry.id   AF-A0A229SJL2-F1
#
_cell.length_a   1.000
_cell.length_b   1.000
_cell.length_c   1.000
_cell.angle_alpha   90.00
_cell.angle_beta   90.00
_cell.angle_gamma   90.00
#
_symmetry.space_group_name_H-M   'P 1'
#
loop_
_entity.id
_entity.type
_entity.pdbx_description
1 polymer ?
#
loop_
_entity_poly.entity_id
_entity_poly.type
_entity_poly.pdbx_seq_one_letter_code
_entity_poly.pdbx_strand_id
1 'polypeptide(L)' 'METAEVLEVVRECRAAGIEIWIDGGWCVDALLGRWTRDQNDLDIAVGRQEVSRLRECLAVLGYAAGNRDGATEWN' A
#
# COMPACT_ATOMS: atom_id res chain seq x y z
N MET A 1 9.60 -1.41 6.64
CA MET A 1 9.02 -2.29 5.62
C MET A 1 10.06 -2.52 4.55
N GLU A 2 10.22 -3.75 4.09
CA GLU A 2 11.22 -4.14 3.11
C GLU A 2 10.68 -4.04 1.68
N THR A 3 11.59 -3.89 0.70
CA THR A 3 11.21 -3.82 -0.73
C THR A 3 10.45 -5.07 -1.17
N ALA A 4 10.80 -6.24 -0.62
CA ALA A 4 10.13 -7.50 -0.92
C ALA A 4 8.64 -7.50 -0.53
N GLU A 5 8.33 -6.92 0.65
CA GLU A 5 6.96 -6.80 1.17
C GLU A 5 6.13 -5.84 0.30
N VAL A 6 6.70 -4.71 -0.11
CA VAL A 6 6.03 -3.77 -1.05
C VAL A 6 5.69 -4.46 -2.36
N LEU A 7 6.65 -5.18 -2.93
CA LEU A 7 6.45 -5.86 -4.20
C LEU A 7 5.42 -7.01 -4.08
N GLU A 8 5.31 -7.65 -2.92
CA GLU A 8 4.27 -8.64 -2.64
C GLU A 8 2.88 -8.01 -2.66
N VAL A 9 2.68 -6.91 -1.93
CA VAL A 9 1.42 -6.16 -1.93
C VAL A 9 1.03 -5.72 -3.35
N VAL A 10 1.98 -5.16 -4.11
CA VAL A 10 1.74 -4.72 -5.50
C VAL A 10 1.39 -5.89 -6.42
N ARG A 11 2.04 -7.05 -6.26
CA ARG A 11 1.75 -8.24 -7.06
C ARG A 11 0.36 -8.79 -6.77
N GLU A 12 -0.03 -8.90 -5.50
CA GLU A 12 -1.35 -9.42 -5.13
C GLU A 12 -2.47 -8.47 -5.57
N CYS A 13 -2.31 -7.15 -5.39
CA CYS A 13 -3.29 -6.18 -5.87
C CYS A 13 -3.44 -6.28 -7.40
N ARG A 14 -2.33 -6.37 -8.14
CA ARG A 14 -2.36 -6.55 -9.60
C ARG A 14 -3.03 -7.87 -10.00
N ALA A 15 -2.74 -8.97 -9.31
CA ALA A 15 -3.34 -10.28 -9.57
C ALA A 15 -4.86 -10.28 -9.30
N ALA A 16 -5.30 -9.53 -8.29
CA ALA A 16 -6.71 -9.30 -8.00
C ALA A 16 -7.40 -8.29 -8.97
N GLY A 17 -6.64 -7.69 -9.90
CA GLY A 17 -7.15 -6.67 -10.82
C GLY A 17 -7.52 -5.35 -10.13
N ILE A 18 -6.86 -5.05 -9.00
CA ILE A 18 -7.04 -3.82 -8.23
C ILE A 18 -5.90 -2.86 -8.62
N GLU A 19 -6.26 -1.75 -9.24
CA GLU A 19 -5.31 -0.69 -9.57
C GLU A 19 -4.99 0.13 -8.32
N ILE A 20 -3.70 0.21 -7.99
CA ILE A 20 -3.19 1.00 -6.87
C ILE A 20 -2.07 1.92 -7.37
N TRP A 21 -1.89 3.04 -6.66
CA TRP A 21 -0.75 3.93 -6.81
C TRP A 21 0.06 3.92 -5.52
N ILE A 22 1.37 3.71 -5.63
CA ILE A 22 2.27 3.90 -4.48
C ILE A 22 2.35 5.40 -4.20
N ASP A 23 2.18 5.76 -2.93
CA ASP A 23 2.30 7.14 -2.43
C ASP A 23 3.40 7.22 -1.35
N GLY A 24 3.58 8.39 -0.77
CA GLY A 24 4.46 8.62 0.35
C GLY A 24 5.93 8.40 0.00
N GLY A 25 6.70 7.93 0.99
CA GLY A 25 8.14 7.77 0.88
C GLY A 25 8.58 6.79 -0.20
N TRP A 26 7.85 5.69 -0.35
CA TRP A 26 8.14 4.67 -1.37
C TRP A 26 8.03 5.21 -2.79
N CYS A 27 7.03 6.06 -3.05
CA CYS A 27 6.84 6.67 -4.37
C CYS A 27 8.02 7.59 -4.73
N VAL A 28 8.44 8.43 -3.78
CA VAL A 28 9.58 9.34 -3.96
C VAL A 28 10.86 8.57 -4.28
N ASP A 29 11.19 7.57 -3.49
CA ASP A 29 12.41 6.79 -3.69
C ASP A 29 12.37 5.97 -4.99
N ALA A 30 11.20 5.42 -5.36
CA ALA A 30 11.01 4.74 -6.63
C ALA A 30 11.23 5.67 -7.84
N LEU A 31 10.71 6.91 -7.78
CA LEU A 31 10.90 7.91 -8.83
C LEU A 31 12.35 8.41 -8.91
N LEU A 32 13.05 8.50 -7.79
CA LEU A 32 14.46 8.87 -7.73
C LEU A 32 15.40 7.75 -8.16
N GLY A 33 14.93 6.51 -8.23
CA GLY A 33 15.72 5.32 -8.54
C GLY A 33 16.76 4.98 -7.46
N ARG A 34 16.62 5.50 -6.24
CA ARG A 34 17.53 5.25 -5.11
C ARG A 34 16.80 5.36 -3.78
N TRP A 35 17.27 4.60 -2.79
CA TRP A 35 16.81 4.67 -1.41
C TRP A 35 17.38 5.90 -0.72
N THR A 36 16.53 6.79 -0.19
CA THR A 36 16.99 8.01 0.50
C THR A 36 16.85 7.94 2.01
N ARG A 37 16.03 7.03 2.55
CA ARG A 37 15.80 6.83 3.98
C ARG A 37 15.16 5.46 4.27
N ASP A 38 15.13 5.08 5.54
CA ASP A 38 14.32 3.94 5.98
C ASP A 38 12.82 4.27 5.88
N GLN A 39 12.04 3.31 5.38
CA GLN A 39 10.59 3.41 5.23
C GLN A 39 9.92 2.39 6.15
N ASN A 40 9.09 2.85 7.08
CA ASN A 40 8.48 1.97 8.09
C ASN A 40 7.07 1.49 7.71
N ASP A 41 6.45 2.14 6.74
CA ASP A 41 5.11 1.91 6.23
C ASP A 41 5.08 1.91 4.70
N LEU A 42 3.89 1.67 4.15
CA LEU A 42 3.57 1.82 2.74
C LEU A 42 2.22 2.54 2.64
N ASP A 43 2.22 3.67 1.95
CA ASP A 43 1.01 4.40 1.59
C ASP A 43 0.62 4.03 0.15
N ILE A 44 -0.67 3.75 -0.05
CA ILE A 44 -1.24 3.48 -1.37
C ILE A 44 -2.53 4.27 -1.56
N ALA A 45 -2.74 4.77 -2.77
CA ALA A 45 -4.02 5.28 -3.22
C ALA A 45 -4.74 4.21 -4.05
N VAL A 46 -6.07 4.19 -3.94
CA VAL A 46 -6.95 3.25 -4.65
C VAL A 46 -8.27 3.95 -5.00
N GLY A 47 -8.94 3.50 -6.07
CA GLY A 47 -10.29 3.96 -6.38
C GLY A 47 -11.26 3.66 -5.24
N ARG A 48 -12.16 4.60 -4.90
CA ARG A 48 -13.08 4.46 -3.76
C ARG A 48 -13.97 3.22 -3.87
N GLN A 49 -14.34 2.83 -5.09
CA GLN A 49 -15.15 1.64 -5.35
C GLN A 49 -14.41 0.33 -5.03
N GLU A 50 -13.08 0.35 -5.06
CA GLU A 50 -12.22 -0.82 -4.89
C GLU A 50 -11.75 -1.01 -3.43
N VAL A 51 -12.07 -0.07 -2.51
CA VAL A 51 -11.60 -0.11 -1.11
C VAL A 51 -11.97 -1.41 -0.41
N SER A 52 -13.19 -1.93 -0.60
CA SER A 52 -13.60 -3.20 0.02
C SER A 52 -12.78 -4.38 -0.51
N ARG A 53 -12.57 -4.43 -1.84
CA ARG A 53 -11.76 -5.48 -2.49
C ARG A 53 -10.30 -5.40 -2.08
N LEU A 54 -9.76 -4.19 -1.94
CA LEU A 54 -8.41 -3.97 -1.43
C LEU A 54 -8.27 -4.50 0.00
N ARG A 55 -9.23 -4.22 0.88
CA ARG A 55 -9.21 -4.74 2.26
C ARG A 55 -9.22 -6.26 2.31
N GLU A 56 -10.02 -6.90 1.46
CA GLU A 56 -10.04 -8.37 1.33
C GLU A 56 -8.69 -8.92 0.83
N CYS A 57 -8.11 -8.28 -0.20
CA CYS A 57 -6.80 -8.64 -0.73
C CYS A 57 -5.70 -8.53 0.33
N LEU A 58 -5.66 -7.41 1.07
CA LEU A 58 -4.71 -7.21 2.17
C LEU A 58 -4.93 -8.20 3.33
N ALA A 59 -6.17 -8.60 3.61
CA ALA A 59 -6.47 -9.61 4.62
C ALA A 59 -5.93 -11.00 4.25
N VAL A 60 -5.93 -11.37 2.96
CA VAL A 60 -5.30 -12.62 2.48
C VAL A 60 -3.79 -12.60 2.71
N LEU A 61 -3.17 -11.42 2.60
CA LEU A 61 -1.75 -11.19 2.94
C LEU A 61 -1.47 -11.14 4.45
N GLY A 62 -2.49 -11.28 5.31
CA GLY A 62 -2.35 -11.27 6.76
C GLY A 62 -2.37 -9.87 7.39
N TYR A 63 -2.65 -8.82 6.63
CA TYR A 63 -2.86 -7.48 7.18
C TYR A 63 -4.26 -7.35 7.80
N ALA A 64 -4.36 -6.57 8.87
CA ALA A 64 -5.61 -6.24 9.53
C ALA A 64 -5.81 -4.74 9.58
N ALA A 65 -7.06 -4.29 9.68
CA ALA A 65 -7.38 -2.89 9.90
C ALA A 65 -6.78 -2.44 11.25
N GLY A 66 -5.80 -1.54 11.20
CA GLY A 66 -5.27 -0.86 12.38
C GLY A 66 -6.10 0.37 12.70
N ASN A 67 -6.22 0.71 13.99
CA ASN A 67 -6.72 2.02 14.40
C ASN A 67 -5.53 2.98 14.50
N ARG A 68 -5.51 4.03 13.70
CA ARG A 68 -4.52 5.12 13.81
C ARG A 68 -5.21 6.35 14.36
N ASP A 69 -4.61 6.96 15.38
CA ASP A 69 -5.10 8.24 15.90
C ASP A 69 -5.12 9.27 14.75
N GLY A 70 -6.30 9.86 14.49
CA GLY A 70 -6.49 10.83 13.41
C GLY A 70 -6.87 10.23 12.04
N ALA A 71 -7.16 8.94 11.96
CA ALA A 71 -7.72 8.32 10.75
C ALA A 71 -9.07 8.94 10.39
N THR A 72 -9.27 9.17 9.09
CA THR A 72 -10.52 9.67 8.50
C THR A 72 -11.06 8.62 7.52
N GLU A 73 -12.14 8.92 6.81
CA GLU A 73 -12.68 7.99 5.82
C GLU A 73 -11.69 7.73 4.65
N TRP A 74 -10.69 8.60 4.47
CA TRP A 74 -9.75 8.56 3.35
C TRP A 74 -8.28 8.39 3.75
N ASN A 75 -7.94 8.13 5.02
CA ASN A 75 -6.55 7.85 5.48
C ASN A 75 -6.43 6.98 6.73
#